data_AF-A0AAU1VTG1-F1
#
_entry.id   AF-A0AAU1VTG1-F1
#
_cell.length_a   1.000
_cell.length_b   1.000
_cell.length_c   1.000
_cell.angle_alpha   90.00
_cell.angle_beta   90.00
_cell.angle_gamma   90.00
#
_symmetry.space_group_name_H-M   'P 1'
#
loop_
_entity.id
_entity.type
_entity.pdbx_description
1 polymer ?
#
loop_
_entity_poly.entity_id
_entity_poly.type
_entity_poly.pdbx_seq_one_letter_code
_entity_poly.pdbx_strand_id
1 'polypeptide(L)'
;MSSVIEQSVQARMVASAPRMETLPATLHYDRKDPFAVRMAFPGPATLEGTEVSWEFSRELLATGMDTPAGVGDVRVRPFGYDRTVLEFHAVEGIAMVHVRTSELRRFLKRAQELVPAGDEYRFLDLDGDLTDLLGGSA
;
A
#
# COMPACT_ATOMS: atom_id res chain seq x y z
N MET A 1 -4.67 7.64 20.90
CA MET A 1 -3.49 7.21 20.12
C MET A 1 -3.91 7.11 18.66
N SER A 2 -3.15 7.71 17.74
CA SER A 2 -3.48 7.76 16.29
C SER A 2 -3.87 6.38 15.74
N SER A 3 -4.98 6.30 15.00
CA SER A 3 -5.38 5.10 14.25
C SER A 3 -4.64 4.93 12.94
N VAL A 4 -3.94 5.98 12.52
CA VAL A 4 -3.36 6.10 11.19
C VAL A 4 -1.84 6.16 11.29
N ILE A 5 -1.19 5.44 10.39
CA ILE A 5 0.25 5.52 10.11
C ILE A 5 0.45 6.11 8.72
N GLU A 6 1.27 7.15 8.64
CA GLU A 6 1.80 7.67 7.38
C GLU A 6 3.33 7.48 7.32
N GLN A 7 3.85 7.16 6.13
CA GLN A 7 5.28 7.06 5.84
C GLN A 7 5.55 7.62 4.43
N SER A 8 6.25 8.74 4.36
CA SER A 8 6.79 9.23 3.09
C SER A 8 7.94 8.34 2.62
N VAL A 9 7.89 7.88 1.38
CA VAL A 9 8.92 7.08 0.72
C VAL A 9 9.36 7.71 -0.59
N GLN A 10 10.58 7.39 -1.01
CA GLN A 10 11.10 7.75 -2.33
C GLN A 10 11.02 6.54 -3.25
N ALA A 11 10.32 6.70 -4.37
CA ALA A 11 10.02 5.69 -5.37
C ALA A 11 10.75 6.01 -6.68
N ARG A 12 11.29 5.02 -7.41
CA ARG A 12 11.77 5.23 -8.80
C ARG A 12 10.78 4.66 -9.79
N MET A 13 10.37 5.46 -10.78
CA MET A 13 9.47 5.06 -11.86
C MET A 13 10.23 4.61 -13.11
N VAL A 14 9.74 3.56 -13.75
CA VAL A 14 10.17 3.13 -15.09
C VAL A 14 8.98 3.21 -16.03
N ALA A 15 9.00 4.19 -16.92
CA ALA A 15 8.02 4.39 -18.00
C ALA A 15 8.78 4.68 -19.30
N SER A 16 8.13 4.59 -20.47
CA SER A 16 8.77 4.90 -21.77
C SER A 16 9.26 6.36 -21.87
N ALA A 17 8.71 7.25 -21.04
CA ALA A 17 9.19 8.62 -20.81
C ALA A 17 8.88 9.04 -19.36
N PRO A 18 9.70 8.63 -18.37
CA PRO A 18 9.42 8.96 -16.97
C PRO A 18 9.72 10.45 -16.77
N ARG A 19 8.75 11.20 -16.22
CA ARG A 19 8.96 12.63 -15.89
C ARG A 19 9.96 12.83 -14.75
N MET A 20 10.15 11.83 -13.88
CA MET A 20 11.07 11.87 -12.74
C MET A 20 11.69 10.49 -12.48
N GLU A 21 13.02 10.45 -12.23
CA GLU A 21 13.72 9.24 -11.81
C GLU A 21 13.44 8.87 -10.35
N THR A 22 13.06 9.83 -9.51
CA THR A 22 12.62 9.58 -8.14
C THR A 22 11.40 10.44 -7.86
N LEU A 23 10.36 9.85 -7.28
CA LEU A 23 9.10 10.49 -6.98
C LEU A 23 8.70 10.26 -5.51
N PRO A 24 8.08 11.26 -4.86
CA PRO A 24 7.52 11.09 -3.53
C PRO A 24 6.30 10.18 -3.59
N ALA A 25 6.17 9.27 -2.63
CA ALA A 25 4.96 8.52 -2.38
C ALA A 25 4.69 8.44 -0.86
N THR A 26 3.44 8.24 -0.48
CA THR A 26 3.04 8.09 0.92
C THR A 26 2.39 6.74 1.12
N LEU A 27 2.96 5.94 2.02
CA LEU A 27 2.32 4.72 2.53
C LEU A 27 1.41 5.09 3.70
N HIS A 28 0.20 4.56 3.67
CA HIS A 28 -0.84 4.79 4.64
C HIS A 28 -1.43 3.46 5.13
N TYR A 29 -1.63 3.37 6.44
CA TYR A 29 -2.33 2.26 7.11
C TYR A 29 -3.31 2.83 8.13
N ASP A 30 -4.58 2.40 8.07
CA ASP A 30 -5.60 2.73 9.07
C ASP A 30 -6.05 1.43 9.74
N ARG A 31 -6.07 1.40 11.08
CA ARG A 31 -6.55 0.22 11.82
C ARG A 31 -8.01 -0.14 11.51
N LYS A 32 -8.81 0.82 11.01
CA LYS A 32 -10.21 0.60 10.62
C LYS A 32 -10.33 -0.24 9.35
N ASP A 33 -9.29 -0.24 8.52
CA ASP A 33 -9.14 -1.17 7.40
C ASP A 33 -7.85 -1.96 7.58
N PRO A 34 -7.84 -2.92 8.52
CA PRO A 34 -6.62 -3.53 9.03
C PRO A 34 -5.91 -4.43 8.00
N PHE A 35 -6.57 -4.76 6.90
CA PHE A 35 -6.05 -5.60 5.83
C PHE A 35 -5.42 -4.79 4.69
N ALA A 36 -5.75 -3.51 4.55
CA ALA A 36 -5.31 -2.68 3.44
C ALA A 36 -4.06 -1.86 3.77
N VAL A 37 -3.23 -1.68 2.76
CA VAL A 37 -2.18 -0.65 2.69
C VAL A 37 -2.46 0.21 1.48
N ARG A 38 -2.42 1.52 1.67
CA ARG A 38 -2.57 2.49 0.58
C ARG A 38 -1.22 3.13 0.26
N MET A 39 -0.85 3.17 -1.01
CA MET A 39 0.28 3.94 -1.52
C MET A 39 -0.24 5.08 -2.41
N ALA A 40 0.00 6.32 -2.00
CA ALA A 40 -0.43 7.51 -2.72
C ALA A 40 0.74 8.21 -3.42
N PHE A 41 0.51 8.63 -4.64
CA PHE A 41 1.42 9.41 -5.48
C PHE A 41 0.80 10.80 -5.70
N PRO A 42 1.45 11.88 -5.25
CA PRO A 42 0.87 13.23 -5.38
C PRO A 42 0.86 13.67 -6.85
N GLY A 43 -0.06 14.57 -7.21
CA GLY A 43 -0.26 15.03 -8.59
C GLY A 43 1.01 15.41 -9.38
N PRO A 44 1.98 16.15 -8.82
CA PRO A 44 3.23 16.46 -9.51
C PRO A 44 4.08 15.24 -9.90
N ALA A 45 3.84 14.08 -9.27
CA ALA A 45 4.51 12.81 -9.54
C ALA A 45 3.77 11.94 -10.57
N THR A 46 2.56 12.29 -10.97
CA THR A 46 1.73 11.51 -11.90
C THR A 46 1.67 12.16 -13.29
N LEU A 47 1.30 11.40 -14.31
CA LEU A 47 1.20 11.91 -15.68
C LEU A 47 0.05 12.91 -15.85
N GLU A 48 -1.06 12.66 -15.15
CA GLU A 48 -2.29 13.46 -15.21
C GLU A 48 -2.25 14.72 -14.33
N GLY A 49 -1.25 14.85 -13.46
CA GLY A 49 -1.15 16.00 -12.55
C GLY A 49 -2.08 15.92 -11.33
N THR A 50 -2.77 14.78 -11.16
CA THR A 50 -3.72 14.49 -10.08
C THR A 50 -3.17 13.40 -9.14
N GLU A 51 -3.58 13.42 -7.87
CA GLU A 51 -3.17 12.36 -6.94
C GLU A 51 -3.72 11.01 -7.41
N VAL A 52 -2.86 9.99 -7.39
CA VAL A 52 -3.22 8.59 -7.68
C VAL A 52 -2.92 7.75 -6.45
N SER A 53 -3.89 6.95 -6.00
CA SER A 53 -3.70 6.05 -4.87
C SER A 53 -4.00 4.60 -5.24
N TRP A 54 -3.13 3.71 -4.79
CA TRP A 54 -3.27 2.27 -4.92
C TRP A 54 -3.51 1.66 -3.56
N GLU A 55 -4.51 0.78 -3.46
CA GLU A 55 -4.81 0.01 -2.27
C GLU A 55 -4.57 -1.46 -2.54
N PHE A 56 -3.89 -2.13 -1.61
CA PHE A 56 -3.52 -3.54 -1.73
C PHE A 56 -3.32 -4.18 -0.37
N SER A 57 -3.25 -5.51 -0.33
CA SER A 57 -3.13 -6.25 0.92
C SER A 57 -1.84 -5.93 1.68
N ARG A 58 -1.97 -5.73 2.99
CA ARG A 58 -0.86 -5.66 3.95
C ARG A 58 0.00 -6.93 3.89
N GLU A 59 -0.63 -8.09 3.77
CA GLU A 59 0.04 -9.38 3.66
C GLU A 59 0.80 -9.51 2.34
N LEU A 60 0.24 -8.98 1.25
CA LEU A 60 0.94 -8.92 -0.04
C LEU A 60 2.24 -8.13 0.09
N LEU A 61 2.22 -6.96 0.75
CA LEU A 61 3.43 -6.18 0.98
C LEU A 61 4.44 -6.95 1.84
N ALA A 62 3.97 -7.60 2.91
CA ALA A 62 4.83 -8.37 3.81
C ALA A 62 5.53 -9.52 3.07
N THR A 63 4.77 -10.35 2.36
CA THR A 63 5.28 -11.50 1.60
C THR A 63 6.19 -11.06 0.45
N GLY A 64 5.77 -10.01 -0.27
CA GLY A 64 6.44 -9.46 -1.44
C GLY A 64 7.83 -8.89 -1.19
N MET A 65 8.15 -8.53 0.06
CA MET A 65 9.50 -8.07 0.43
C MET A 65 10.52 -9.20 0.46
N ASP A 66 10.08 -10.44 0.70
CA ASP A 66 10.96 -11.60 0.89
C ASP A 66 10.91 -12.54 -0.32
N THR A 67 9.75 -12.68 -0.97
CA THR A 67 9.56 -13.52 -2.17
C THR A 67 8.63 -12.83 -3.16
N PRO A 68 8.75 -13.06 -4.48
CA PRO A 68 7.79 -12.54 -5.44
C PRO A 68 6.34 -12.97 -5.12
N ALA A 69 5.44 -12.00 -5.02
CA ALA A 69 4.04 -12.22 -4.66
C ALA A 69 3.11 -11.25 -5.40
N GLY A 70 1.81 -11.58 -5.44
CA GLY A 70 0.76 -10.76 -6.03
C GLY A 70 0.13 -11.38 -7.27
N VAL A 71 -1.18 -11.20 -7.37
CA VAL A 71 -2.02 -11.62 -8.50
C VAL A 71 -2.95 -10.44 -8.83
N GLY A 72 -3.23 -10.22 -10.11
CA GLY A 72 -4.01 -9.07 -10.57
C GLY A 72 -3.14 -7.81 -10.69
N ASP A 73 -3.66 -6.71 -10.15
CA ASP A 73 -3.18 -5.37 -10.47
C ASP A 73 -1.95 -4.95 -9.68
N VAL A 74 -1.65 -5.61 -8.55
CA VAL A 74 -0.48 -5.29 -7.73
C VAL A 74 0.42 -6.51 -7.59
N ARG A 75 1.71 -6.32 -7.90
CA ARG A 75 2.76 -7.32 -7.69
C ARG A 75 3.90 -6.71 -6.90
N VAL A 76 4.44 -7.49 -5.97
CA VAL A 76 5.51 -7.05 -5.08
C VAL A 76 6.61 -8.11 -5.07
N ARG A 77 7.86 -7.69 -5.24
CA ARG A 77 9.00 -8.62 -5.26
C ARG A 77 10.29 -7.98 -4.75
N PRO A 78 11.21 -8.77 -4.15
CA PRO A 78 12.54 -8.28 -3.84
C PRO A 78 13.31 -7.91 -5.11
N PHE A 79 14.21 -6.93 -5.00
CA PHE A 79 15.08 -6.50 -6.09
C PHE A 79 16.44 -6.04 -5.59
N GLY A 80 17.49 -6.77 -5.95
CA GLY A 80 18.82 -6.53 -5.41
C GLY A 80 18.87 -6.78 -3.89
N TYR A 81 19.75 -6.07 -3.20
CA TYR A 81 20.00 -6.30 -1.77
C TYR A 81 19.17 -5.41 -0.83
N ASP A 82 18.73 -4.23 -1.26
CA ASP A 82 18.12 -3.23 -0.38
C ASP A 82 16.80 -2.63 -0.91
N ARG A 83 16.27 -3.17 -2.00
CA ARG A 83 15.05 -2.67 -2.65
C ARG A 83 13.98 -3.73 -2.81
N THR A 84 12.75 -3.23 -2.83
CA THR A 84 11.55 -3.98 -3.20
C THR A 84 10.90 -3.23 -4.36
N VAL A 85 10.48 -3.98 -5.37
CA VAL A 85 9.74 -3.47 -6.52
C VAL A 85 8.26 -3.70 -6.26
N LEU A 86 7.46 -2.64 -6.46
CA LEU A 86 6.01 -2.72 -6.57
C LEU A 86 5.63 -2.41 -8.02
N GLU A 87 4.84 -3.27 -8.62
CA GLU A 87 4.28 -3.10 -9.96
C GLU A 87 2.77 -2.91 -9.82
N PHE A 88 2.27 -1.81 -10.37
CA PHE A 88 0.85 -1.48 -10.43
C PHE A 88 0.39 -1.52 -11.88
N HIS A 89 -0.52 -2.43 -12.20
CA HIS A 89 -1.03 -2.69 -13.54
C HIS A 89 -2.39 -2.02 -13.68
N ALA A 90 -2.51 -1.10 -14.63
CA ALA A 90 -3.74 -0.43 -15.01
C ALA A 90 -3.95 -0.58 -16.53
N VAL A 91 -5.13 -0.22 -17.02
CA VAL A 91 -5.44 -0.27 -18.46
C VAL A 91 -4.50 0.65 -19.25
N GLU A 92 -4.09 1.75 -18.65
CA GLU A 92 -3.21 2.77 -19.22
C GLU A 92 -1.74 2.33 -19.26
N GLY A 93 -1.36 1.30 -18.49
CA GLY A 93 -0.02 0.74 -18.45
C GLY A 93 0.40 0.25 -17.07
N ILE A 94 1.71 -0.02 -16.93
CA ILE A 94 2.30 -0.53 -15.70
C ILE A 94 3.17 0.56 -15.07
N ALA A 95 2.86 0.93 -13.82
CA ALA A 95 3.74 1.75 -13.00
C ALA A 95 4.63 0.84 -12.15
N MET A 96 5.95 0.88 -12.38
CA MET A 96 6.91 0.15 -11.57
C MET A 96 7.64 1.09 -10.63
N VAL A 97 7.64 0.77 -9.34
CA VAL A 97 8.14 1.61 -8.25
C VAL A 97 9.19 0.85 -7.44
N HIS A 98 10.39 1.43 -7.29
CA HIS A 98 11.42 0.89 -6.39
C HIS A 98 11.44 1.63 -5.05
N VAL A 99 11.25 0.91 -3.94
CA VAL A 99 11.32 1.46 -2.57
C VAL A 99 12.43 0.78 -1.78
N ARG A 100 13.08 1.50 -0.85
CA ARG A 100 14.01 0.88 0.11
C ARG A 100 13.24 -0.14 0.96
N THR A 101 13.68 -1.40 0.96
CA THR A 101 13.04 -2.45 1.74
C THR A 101 13.03 -2.12 3.23
N SER A 102 14.05 -1.41 3.73
CA SER A 102 14.10 -0.94 5.12
C SER A 102 12.96 0.02 5.51
N GLU A 103 12.50 0.86 4.57
CA GLU A 103 11.38 1.78 4.79
C GLU A 103 10.07 1.00 4.87
N LEU A 104 9.86 0.03 3.97
CA LEU A 104 8.69 -0.86 3.97
C LEU A 104 8.62 -1.70 5.24
N ARG A 105 9.77 -2.28 5.67
CA ARG A 105 9.84 -3.05 6.92
C ARG A 105 9.52 -2.19 8.14
N ARG A 106 10.00 -0.95 8.19
CA ARG A 106 9.67 -0.01 9.28
C ARG A 106 8.18 0.32 9.31
N PHE A 107 7.58 0.56 8.15
CA PHE A 107 6.14 0.80 8.03
C PHE A 107 5.32 -0.40 8.50
N LEU A 108 5.62 -1.61 8.00
CA LEU A 108 4.91 -2.83 8.39
C LEU A 108 5.09 -3.19 9.86
N LYS A 109 6.27 -2.95 10.44
CA LYS A 109 6.48 -3.14 11.88
C LYS A 109 5.51 -2.28 12.71
N ARG A 110 5.34 -1.01 12.34
CA ARG A 110 4.38 -0.12 13.02
C ARG A 110 2.93 -0.57 12.81
N ALA A 111 2.58 -1.06 11.62
CA ALA A 111 1.26 -1.62 11.36
C ALA A 111 0.98 -2.86 12.23
N GLN A 112 1.97 -3.74 12.39
CA GLN A 112 1.90 -4.92 13.26
C GLN A 112 1.74 -4.54 14.75
N GLU A 113 2.39 -3.46 15.19
CA GLU A 113 2.25 -2.92 16.55
C GLU A 113 0.85 -2.33 16.81
N LEU A 114 0.19 -1.77 15.78
CA LEU A 114 -1.19 -1.29 15.89
C LEU A 114 -2.22 -2.41 15.82
N VAL A 115 -2.03 -3.35 14.90
CA VAL A 115 -2.92 -4.50 14.66
C VAL A 115 -2.04 -5.71 14.36
N PRO A 116 -1.86 -6.64 15.32
CA PRO A 116 -1.11 -7.85 15.07
C PRO A 116 -1.74 -8.68 13.94
N ALA A 117 -0.92 -9.27 13.08
CA ALA A 117 -1.38 -10.26 12.10
C ALA A 117 -2.11 -11.43 12.80
N GLY A 118 -3.28 -11.78 12.29
CA GLY A 118 -4.21 -12.74 12.88
C GLY A 118 -5.25 -12.12 13.83
N ASP A 119 -5.05 -10.89 14.29
CA ASP A 119 -5.98 -10.17 15.18
C ASP A 119 -6.82 -9.11 14.44
N GLU A 120 -6.72 -9.00 13.11
CA GLU A 120 -7.37 -7.96 12.31
C GLU A 120 -8.88 -7.88 12.52
N TYR A 121 -9.54 -9.03 12.64
CA TYR A 121 -10.99 -9.13 12.84
C TYR A 121 -11.49 -8.37 14.09
N ARG A 122 -10.62 -8.15 15.08
CA ARG A 122 -10.94 -7.44 16.32
C ARG A 122 -11.04 -5.93 16.14
N PHE A 123 -10.60 -5.43 15.00
CA PHE A 123 -10.55 -4.00 14.67
C PHE A 123 -11.59 -3.60 13.61
N LEU A 124 -12.35 -4.57 13.09
CA LEU A 124 -13.50 -4.34 12.22
C LEU A 124 -14.76 -4.17 13.05
N ASP A 125 -15.61 -3.20 12.68
CA ASP A 125 -16.95 -3.04 13.26
C ASP A 125 -17.97 -3.91 12.50
N LEU A 126 -17.74 -5.23 12.54
CA LEU A 126 -18.55 -6.18 11.77
C LEU A 126 -20.03 -6.12 12.13
N ASP A 127 -20.35 -5.87 13.40
CA ASP A 127 -21.74 -5.78 13.87
C ASP A 127 -22.43 -4.52 13.33
N GLY A 128 -21.74 -3.37 13.33
CA GLY A 128 -22.22 -2.15 12.70
C GLY A 128 -22.43 -2.31 11.19
N ASP A 129 -21.40 -2.82 10.49
CA ASP A 129 -21.44 -3.03 9.04
C ASP A 129 -22.56 -4.00 8.62
N LEU A 130 -22.79 -5.07 9.39
CA LEU A 130 -23.89 -6.02 9.16
C LEU A 130 -25.26 -5.39 9.44
N THR A 131 -25.37 -4.55 10.46
CA THR A 131 -26.62 -3.84 10.78
C THR A 131 -26.99 -2.88 9.65
N ASP A 132 -26.03 -2.13 9.13
CA ASP A 132 -26.21 -1.23 7.99
C ASP A 132 -26.57 -2.00 6.72
N LEU A 133 -25.88 -3.11 6.44
CA LEU A 133 -26.15 -3.95 5.26
C LEU A 133 -27.54 -4.58 5.29
N LEU A 134 -28.00 -5.01 6.47
CA LEU A 134 -29.31 -5.67 6.64
C LEU A 134 -30.47 -4.66 6.83
N GLY A 135 -30.20 -3.35 6.71
CA GLY A 135 -31.23 -2.31 6.79
C GLY A 135 -31.79 -2.11 8.19
N GLY A 136 -31.03 -2.46 9.23
CA GLY A 136 -31.39 -2.28 10.63
C GLY A 136 -31.33 -0.82 11.08
N SER A 137 -32.13 0.05 10.47
CA SER A 137 -32.54 1.29 11.14
C SER A 137 -33.54 0.91 12.23
N ALA A 138 -33.16 1.11 13.49
CA ALA A 138 -34.12 1.19 14.59
C ALA A 138 -34.95 2.47 14.48
#